data_AF-A0A225WNT5-F1
#
_entry.id   AF-A0A225WNT5-F1
#
_cell.length_a   1.000
_cell.length_b   1.000
_cell.length_c   1.000
_cell.angle_alpha   90.00
_cell.angle_beta   90.00
_cell.angle_gamma   90.00
#
_symmetry.space_group_name_H-M   'P 1'
#
loop_
_entity.id
_entity.type
_entity.pdbx_description
1 polymer ?
#
loop_
_entity_poly.entity_id
_entity_poly.type
_entity_poly.pdbx_seq_one_letter_code
_entity_poly.pdbx_strand_id
1 'polypeptide(L)'
;MRLSRWGLRARTYRGRLLILQAMILSLLWHFTQHFDLPDDMVRRIQSLCEQYLLTRQNTPSRHFAKLAKPSLCHIPFNRGGFQIPRIAVSLKAQRIRFLQQLMLLAIDDPWRAVANELRGQDLPGSSGSSLFDILSCPYYCRSAVVEVTLLSAWWRFTWLVWSSIPWLSRDDGVDIVHFQTSLLQAYGWSSTHPELLISQSDGRLTPLFGKPGATRTFRTRFASASGFRSLMDFVEGRSWPTVTDFISRFLMVIPDWSLRHRVGYLRDLYEDLSSVFTRVVDPNGSVHGPCPALPGLPFIGVKRPRSFVLLPTLTKFEVLDLLGLPNFPLRDHPISHHVKNTTMDTIADTVLALKTLRQVVLPIYADFHFRLGWKLLPTRSRFSFLRGLDMSGINCAYTSCEAVETDRHLLFECPPAKTLWGLCRRRLECFHDRTIDVANDLPPPASSMGATSSRRHGNY
;
A
#
# COMPACT_ATOMS: atom_id res chain seq x y z
N MET A 1 -7.26 17.72 -18.74
CA MET A 1 -7.34 17.89 -20.22
C MET A 1 -7.11 16.61 -21.03
N ARG A 2 -6.18 15.70 -20.67
CA ARG A 2 -6.01 14.42 -21.39
C ARG A 2 -7.07 13.36 -21.05
N LEU A 3 -7.37 13.14 -19.76
CA LEU A 3 -8.42 12.23 -19.29
C LEU A 3 -9.78 12.47 -19.94
N SER A 4 -10.18 13.74 -20.09
CA SER A 4 -11.45 14.12 -20.70
C SER A 4 -11.52 13.78 -22.19
N ARG A 5 -10.41 13.87 -22.93
CA ARG A 5 -10.35 13.48 -24.36
C ARG A 5 -10.43 11.96 -24.54
N TRP A 6 -9.78 11.20 -23.65
CA TRP A 6 -9.77 9.73 -23.73
C TRP A 6 -11.06 9.07 -23.22
N GLY A 7 -11.77 9.71 -22.30
CA GLY A 7 -13.02 9.17 -21.74
C GLY A 7 -14.12 8.96 -22.79
N LEU A 8 -14.08 9.73 -23.89
CA LEU A 8 -14.98 9.61 -25.04
C LEU A 8 -14.60 8.45 -25.97
N ARG A 9 -13.31 8.06 -26.03
CA ARG A 9 -12.77 7.07 -26.97
C ARG A 9 -12.70 5.65 -26.37
N ALA A 10 -12.36 5.53 -25.10
CA ALA A 10 -12.28 4.23 -24.43
C ALA A 10 -13.67 3.78 -23.95
N ARG A 11 -14.34 2.93 -24.75
CA ARG A 11 -15.70 2.44 -24.48
C ARG A 11 -15.76 1.35 -23.41
N THR A 12 -14.72 0.52 -23.31
CA THR A 12 -14.63 -0.59 -22.36
C THR A 12 -13.84 -0.22 -21.12
N TYR A 13 -14.17 -0.87 -19.99
CA TYR A 13 -13.46 -0.74 -18.73
C TYR A 13 -11.97 -1.06 -18.88
N ARG A 14 -11.63 -2.15 -19.57
CA ARG A 14 -10.24 -2.59 -19.77
C ARG A 14 -9.44 -1.60 -20.62
N GLY A 15 -10.05 -0.99 -21.64
CA GLY A 15 -9.42 0.07 -22.42
C GLY A 15 -9.12 1.31 -21.58
N ARG A 16 -10.05 1.71 -20.70
CA ARG A 16 -9.84 2.82 -19.77
C ARG A 16 -8.74 2.52 -18.75
N LEU A 17 -8.75 1.32 -18.17
CA LEU A 17 -7.72 0.89 -17.22
C LEU A 17 -6.34 0.89 -17.88
N LEU A 18 -6.24 0.40 -19.12
CA LEU A 18 -4.99 0.39 -19.88
C LEU A 18 -4.46 1.82 -20.11
N ILE A 19 -5.31 2.77 -20.53
CA ILE A 19 -4.90 4.19 -20.67
C ILE A 19 -4.45 4.77 -19.33
N LEU A 20 -5.20 4.49 -18.27
CA LEU A 20 -4.90 4.98 -16.93
C LEU A 20 -3.53 4.45 -16.46
N GLN A 21 -3.28 3.16 -16.59
CA GLN A 21 -2.02 2.53 -16.17
C GLN A 21 -0.84 2.94 -17.08
N ALA A 22 -1.01 2.86 -18.40
CA ALA A 22 0.08 3.02 -19.36
C ALA A 22 0.44 4.48 -19.64
N MET A 23 -0.50 5.42 -19.54
CA MET A 23 -0.23 6.84 -19.86
C MET A 23 -0.23 7.74 -18.63
N ILE A 24 -1.18 7.56 -17.70
CA ILE A 24 -1.40 8.55 -16.63
C ILE A 24 -0.53 8.20 -15.44
N LEU A 25 -0.66 6.96 -14.97
CA LEU A 25 0.12 6.49 -13.84
C LEU A 25 1.60 6.37 -14.18
N SER A 26 1.97 5.98 -15.40
CA SER A 26 3.37 5.95 -15.83
C SER A 26 4.04 7.33 -15.73
N LEU A 27 3.38 8.38 -16.23
CA LEU A 27 3.86 9.76 -16.10
C LEU A 27 3.94 10.17 -14.63
N LEU A 28 2.90 9.86 -13.84
CA LEU A 28 2.89 10.14 -12.42
C LEU A 28 4.08 9.48 -11.70
N TRP A 29 4.35 8.21 -11.99
CA TRP A 29 5.46 7.47 -11.40
C TRP A 29 6.80 8.06 -11.76
N HIS A 30 6.99 8.51 -13.00
CA HIS A 30 8.21 9.19 -13.42
C HIS A 30 8.42 10.49 -12.65
N PHE A 31 7.40 11.33 -12.51
CA PHE A 31 7.50 12.58 -11.74
C PHE A 31 7.76 12.32 -10.24
N THR A 32 7.12 11.32 -9.65
CA THR A 32 7.23 11.04 -8.21
C THR A 32 8.55 10.39 -7.81
N GLN A 33 9.40 10.02 -8.78
CA GLN A 33 10.79 9.67 -8.53
C GLN A 33 11.59 10.88 -8.05
N HIS A 34 11.28 12.07 -8.56
CA HIS A 34 12.07 13.28 -8.34
C HIS A 34 11.39 14.29 -7.41
N PHE A 35 10.06 14.26 -7.33
CA PHE A 35 9.29 15.24 -6.56
C PHE A 35 8.34 14.56 -5.57
N ASP A 36 8.19 15.20 -4.41
CA ASP A 36 7.15 14.84 -3.45
C ASP A 36 5.85 15.58 -3.78
N LEU A 37 4.73 14.87 -3.75
CA LEU A 37 3.41 15.43 -4.00
C LEU A 37 2.68 15.67 -2.67
N PRO A 38 2.05 16.85 -2.46
CA PRO A 38 1.20 17.07 -1.31
C PRO A 38 0.03 16.08 -1.25
N ASP A 39 -0.36 15.68 -0.04
CA ASP A 39 -1.43 14.70 0.18
C ASP A 39 -2.77 15.10 -0.47
N ASP A 40 -3.10 16.39 -0.50
CA ASP A 40 -4.29 16.90 -1.17
C ASP A 40 -4.27 16.63 -2.67
N MET A 41 -3.11 16.79 -3.31
CA MET A 41 -2.95 16.50 -4.73
C MET A 41 -3.05 15.01 -4.99
N VAL A 42 -2.46 14.17 -4.14
CA VAL A 42 -2.58 12.71 -4.21
C VAL A 42 -4.04 12.28 -4.11
N ARG A 43 -4.79 12.82 -3.14
CA ARG A 43 -6.25 12.57 -2.99
C ARG A 43 -7.02 13.00 -4.24
N ARG A 44 -6.71 14.17 -4.80
CA ARG A 44 -7.38 14.69 -6.00
C ARG A 44 -7.11 13.81 -7.23
N ILE A 45 -5.85 13.43 -7.47
CA ILE A 45 -5.49 12.55 -8.60
C ILE A 45 -6.14 11.18 -8.43
N GLN A 46 -6.15 10.62 -7.21
CA GLN A 46 -6.81 9.35 -6.91
C GLN A 46 -8.31 9.41 -7.26
N SER A 47 -9.00 10.47 -6.84
CA SER A 47 -10.41 10.68 -7.16
C SER A 47 -10.67 10.78 -8.67
N LEU A 48 -9.80 11.49 -9.41
CA LEU A 48 -9.92 11.60 -10.87
C LEU A 48 -9.72 10.25 -11.58
N CYS A 49 -8.77 9.44 -11.11
CA CYS A 49 -8.53 8.09 -11.61
C CYS A 49 -9.75 7.18 -11.39
N GLU A 50 -10.32 7.19 -10.18
CA GLU A 50 -11.55 6.46 -9.87
C GLU A 50 -12.74 6.93 -10.72
N GLN A 51 -12.93 8.25 -10.83
CA GLN A 51 -14.02 8.83 -11.61
C GLN A 51 -13.91 8.45 -13.08
N TYR A 52 -12.71 8.54 -13.67
CA TYR A 52 -12.49 8.18 -15.06
C TYR A 52 -12.84 6.72 -15.36
N LEU A 53 -12.51 5.82 -14.45
CA LEU A 53 -12.76 4.40 -14.64
C LEU A 53 -14.24 4.04 -14.42
N LEU A 54 -14.84 4.57 -13.35
CA LEU A 54 -16.19 4.21 -12.92
C LEU A 54 -17.30 5.01 -13.61
N THR A 55 -16.99 6.15 -14.22
CA THR A 55 -18.00 7.06 -14.78
C THR A 55 -17.74 7.36 -16.24
N ARG A 56 -18.82 7.56 -17.02
CA ARG A 56 -18.71 8.05 -18.41
C ARG A 56 -18.67 9.58 -18.51
N GLN A 57 -18.88 10.29 -17.40
CA GLN A 57 -19.00 11.74 -17.38
C GLN A 57 -17.68 12.39 -16.98
N ASN A 58 -17.23 13.34 -17.81
CA ASN A 58 -15.99 14.09 -17.62
C ASN A 58 -16.22 15.50 -17.03
N THR A 59 -17.46 15.82 -16.65
CA THR A 59 -17.83 17.13 -16.10
C THR A 59 -17.74 17.12 -14.56
N PRO A 60 -16.90 17.98 -13.95
CA PRO A 60 -16.65 17.97 -12.51
C PRO A 60 -17.80 18.52 -11.63
N SER A 61 -18.85 19.11 -12.23
CA SER A 61 -19.87 19.89 -11.51
C SER A 61 -21.17 19.14 -11.15
N ARG A 62 -21.37 17.90 -11.59
CA ARG A 62 -22.57 17.12 -11.24
C ARG A 62 -22.23 16.02 -10.23
N HIS A 63 -22.94 16.00 -9.10
CA HIS A 63 -22.95 14.85 -8.20
C HIS A 63 -23.39 13.61 -8.98
N PHE A 64 -22.52 12.61 -9.05
CA PHE A 64 -22.81 11.35 -9.73
C PHE A 64 -22.78 10.19 -8.74
N ALA A 65 -23.74 9.28 -8.85
CA ALA A 65 -23.77 8.06 -8.08
C ALA A 65 -22.73 7.08 -8.64
N LYS A 66 -21.61 6.89 -7.93
CA LYS A 66 -20.58 5.90 -8.30
C LYS A 66 -21.25 4.53 -8.47
N LEU A 67 -21.10 3.92 -9.65
CA LEU A 67 -21.67 2.59 -9.97
C LEU A 67 -21.01 1.46 -9.15
N ALA A 68 -19.88 1.72 -8.50
CA ALA A 68 -19.20 0.79 -7.62
C ALA A 68 -18.70 1.49 -6.35
N LYS A 69 -18.57 0.73 -5.27
CA LYS A 69 -17.91 1.21 -4.06
C LYS A 69 -16.43 1.52 -4.35
N PRO A 70 -15.88 2.65 -3.86
CA PRO A 70 -14.46 2.99 -4.05
C PRO A 70 -13.51 1.91 -3.53
N SER A 71 -13.92 1.17 -2.50
CA SER A 71 -13.14 0.09 -1.91
C SER A 71 -12.82 -1.04 -2.91
N LEU A 72 -13.68 -1.30 -3.90
CA LEU A 72 -13.42 -2.27 -4.99
C LEU A 72 -12.35 -1.80 -5.98
N CYS A 73 -12.13 -0.48 -6.08
CA CYS A 73 -11.17 0.10 -7.02
C CYS A 73 -9.77 -0.44 -6.80
N HIS A 74 -9.40 -0.65 -5.53
CA HIS A 74 -8.03 -0.92 -5.12
C HIS A 74 -7.71 -2.39 -4.94
N ILE A 75 -8.73 -3.24 -4.98
CA ILE A 75 -8.53 -4.68 -4.86
C ILE A 75 -7.87 -5.18 -6.16
N PRO A 76 -6.89 -6.08 -6.06
CA PRO A 76 -6.34 -6.78 -7.22
C PRO A 76 -7.41 -7.50 -8.04
N PHE A 77 -7.19 -7.61 -9.35
CA PHE A 77 -8.16 -8.27 -10.23
C PHE A 77 -8.40 -9.73 -9.84
N ASN A 78 -7.37 -10.48 -9.45
CA ASN A 78 -7.49 -11.88 -8.99
C ASN A 78 -8.34 -12.07 -7.74
N ARG A 79 -8.59 -11.01 -6.96
CA ARG A 79 -9.47 -11.01 -5.79
C ARG A 79 -10.83 -10.35 -6.08
N GLY A 80 -11.20 -10.22 -7.35
CA GLY A 80 -12.46 -9.64 -7.78
C GLY A 80 -12.48 -8.11 -7.81
N GLY A 81 -11.32 -7.47 -7.77
CA GLY A 81 -11.19 -6.02 -7.81
C GLY A 81 -10.99 -5.40 -9.18
N PHE A 82 -10.81 -4.08 -9.17
CA PHE A 82 -10.57 -3.26 -10.35
C PHE A 82 -9.10 -2.95 -10.64
N GLN A 83 -8.19 -3.26 -9.71
CA GLN A 83 -6.75 -3.12 -9.89
C GLN A 83 -6.29 -1.67 -10.18
N ILE A 84 -6.95 -0.67 -9.60
CA ILE A 84 -6.44 0.69 -9.52
C ILE A 84 -5.48 0.78 -8.33
N PRO A 85 -4.17 1.03 -8.54
CA PRO A 85 -3.26 1.19 -7.43
C PRO A 85 -3.69 2.38 -6.57
N ARG A 86 -3.59 2.23 -5.24
CA ARG A 86 -3.66 3.38 -4.34
C ARG A 86 -2.39 4.19 -4.53
N ILE A 87 -2.54 5.42 -4.99
CA ILE A 87 -1.39 6.27 -5.31
C ILE A 87 -0.54 6.47 -4.05
N ALA A 88 -1.16 6.80 -2.91
CA ALA A 88 -0.45 6.96 -1.64
C ALA A 88 0.39 5.73 -1.27
N VAL A 89 -0.18 4.52 -1.33
CA VAL A 89 0.55 3.27 -1.02
C VAL A 89 1.66 3.01 -2.05
N SER A 90 1.42 3.34 -3.32
CA SER A 90 2.41 3.19 -4.39
C SER A 90 3.60 4.12 -4.18
N LEU A 91 3.37 5.35 -3.72
CA LEU A 91 4.42 6.31 -3.37
C LEU A 91 5.23 5.82 -2.18
N LYS A 92 4.57 5.31 -1.13
CA LYS A 92 5.25 4.68 0.01
C LYS A 92 6.13 3.51 -0.44
N ALA A 93 5.59 2.62 -1.27
CA ALA A 93 6.34 1.48 -1.81
C ALA A 93 7.51 1.92 -2.69
N GLN A 94 7.33 2.97 -3.49
CA GLN A 94 8.39 3.55 -4.31
C GLN A 94 9.55 4.05 -3.43
N ARG A 95 9.28 4.69 -2.28
CA ARG A 95 10.32 5.16 -1.36
C ARG A 95 11.08 4.02 -0.71
N ILE A 96 10.38 2.99 -0.22
CA ILE A 96 11.03 1.80 0.34
C ILE A 96 11.89 1.10 -0.72
N ARG A 97 11.44 1.04 -1.97
CA ARG A 97 12.24 0.44 -3.06
C ARG A 97 13.47 1.25 -3.42
N PHE A 98 13.38 2.58 -3.41
CA PHE A 98 14.56 3.42 -3.58
C PHE A 98 15.54 3.25 -2.43
N LEU A 99 15.04 3.12 -1.20
CA LEU A 99 15.86 2.80 -0.05
C LEU A 99 16.55 1.44 -0.21
N GLN A 100 15.85 0.39 -0.67
CA GLN A 100 16.47 -0.90 -1.00
C GLN A 100 17.61 -0.77 -2.01
N GLN A 101 17.41 0.04 -3.05
CA GLN A 101 18.45 0.29 -4.04
C GLN A 101 19.66 0.97 -3.41
N LEU A 102 19.44 2.01 -2.58
CA LEU A 102 20.51 2.71 -1.86
C LEU A 102 21.29 1.77 -0.93
N MET A 103 20.62 0.83 -0.27
CA MET A 103 21.23 -0.17 0.61
C MET A 103 22.09 -1.18 -0.14
N LEU A 104 21.74 -1.47 -1.40
CA LEU A 104 22.46 -2.39 -2.28
C LEU A 104 23.61 -1.71 -3.04
N LEU A 105 23.71 -0.38 -3.03
CA LEU A 105 24.82 0.32 -3.67
C LEU A 105 26.16 0.01 -2.98
N ALA A 106 27.21 -0.09 -3.79
CA ALA A 106 28.58 -0.21 -3.30
C ALA A 106 28.95 0.98 -2.40
N ILE A 107 29.90 0.78 -1.49
CA ILE A 107 30.35 1.82 -0.55
C ILE A 107 30.90 3.04 -1.32
N ASP A 108 31.59 2.79 -2.43
CA ASP A 108 32.25 3.80 -3.26
C ASP A 108 31.31 4.45 -4.29
N ASP A 109 30.02 4.12 -4.28
CA ASP A 109 29.07 4.69 -5.24
C ASP A 109 28.84 6.19 -4.95
N PRO A 110 28.99 7.08 -5.95
CA PRO A 110 28.82 8.52 -5.74
C PRO A 110 27.42 8.88 -5.27
N TRP A 111 26.39 8.12 -5.62
CA TRP A 111 25.02 8.34 -5.12
C TRP A 111 24.88 8.01 -3.64
N ARG A 112 25.68 7.06 -3.15
CA ARG A 112 25.79 6.78 -1.71
C ARG A 112 26.52 7.91 -0.99
N ALA A 113 27.59 8.46 -1.59
CA ALA A 113 28.29 9.63 -1.06
C ALA A 113 27.42 10.89 -0.99
N VAL A 114 26.63 11.19 -2.03
CA VAL A 114 25.67 12.31 -2.02
C VAL A 114 24.57 12.09 -0.99
N ALA A 115 24.08 10.85 -0.84
CA ALA A 115 23.15 10.51 0.22
C ALA A 115 23.77 10.67 1.63
N ASN A 116 25.09 10.47 1.78
CA ASN A 116 25.84 10.71 3.01
C ASN A 116 25.99 12.20 3.33
N GLU A 117 26.37 13.04 2.35
CA GLU A 117 26.63 14.47 2.57
C GLU A 117 25.36 15.25 2.95
N LEU A 118 24.20 14.82 2.46
CA LEU A 118 22.90 15.40 2.82
C LEU A 118 22.47 15.10 4.28
N ARG A 119 23.27 14.35 5.05
CA ARG A 119 23.05 13.98 6.47
C ARG A 119 23.88 14.83 7.44
N GLY A 120 24.24 16.06 7.09
CA GLY A 120 25.21 16.90 7.83
C GLY A 120 24.99 17.16 9.33
N GLN A 121 24.00 16.56 10.00
CA GLN A 121 23.86 16.52 11.47
C GLN A 121 23.25 15.18 11.95
N ASP A 122 24.01 14.11 11.75
CA ASP A 122 24.34 13.07 12.72
C ASP A 122 23.56 13.02 14.07
N LEU A 123 22.94 11.87 14.35
CA LEU A 123 22.43 11.49 15.68
C LEU A 123 23.57 11.61 16.71
N PRO A 124 23.29 11.93 18.00
CA PRO A 124 24.34 11.93 19.02
C PRO A 124 25.05 10.58 19.03
N GLY A 125 26.35 10.59 18.70
CA GLY A 125 27.24 9.43 18.64
C GLY A 125 27.40 8.72 17.29
N SER A 126 27.05 9.34 16.15
CA SER A 126 27.17 8.71 14.83
C SER A 126 28.54 8.86 14.13
N SER A 127 29.60 9.23 14.85
CA SER A 127 30.96 9.28 14.34
C SER A 127 31.40 7.88 13.87
N GLY A 128 31.19 7.57 12.58
CA GLY A 128 31.78 6.40 11.91
C GLY A 128 30.91 5.13 11.76
N SER A 129 29.58 5.21 11.70
CA SER A 129 28.75 4.00 11.43
C SER A 129 27.58 4.18 10.45
N SER A 130 27.08 3.02 10.00
CA SER A 130 26.16 2.73 8.89
C SER A 130 25.15 3.85 8.55
N LEU A 131 25.06 4.20 7.25
CA LEU A 131 24.17 5.24 6.71
C LEU A 131 22.71 5.09 7.19
N PHE A 132 22.30 3.88 7.55
CA PHE A 132 20.91 3.54 7.83
C PHE A 132 20.54 3.50 9.32
N ASP A 133 21.43 3.87 10.23
CA ASP A 133 21.18 3.74 11.68
C ASP A 133 19.98 4.61 12.13
N ILE A 134 19.74 5.74 11.45
CA ILE A 134 18.56 6.60 11.65
C ILE A 134 17.23 5.86 11.47
N LEU A 135 17.21 4.79 10.66
CA LEU A 135 16.03 3.99 10.42
C LEU A 135 15.64 3.12 11.62
N SER A 136 16.58 2.88 12.55
CA SER A 136 16.28 2.26 13.85
C SER A 136 15.51 3.18 14.79
N CYS A 137 15.44 4.47 14.48
CA CYS A 137 14.70 5.45 15.26
C CYS A 137 13.28 5.66 14.71
N PRO A 138 12.27 5.88 15.57
CA PRO A 138 10.98 6.41 15.15
C PRO A 138 11.11 7.83 14.62
N TYR A 139 10.23 8.16 13.67
CA TYR A 139 10.12 9.50 13.13
C TYR A 139 9.36 10.42 14.09
N TYR A 140 10.03 11.43 14.66
CA TYR A 140 9.43 12.45 15.51
C TYR A 140 9.74 13.86 15.02
N CYS A 141 8.75 14.56 14.46
CA CYS A 141 8.91 15.92 13.91
C CYS A 141 9.37 16.99 14.92
N ARG A 142 9.34 16.71 16.23
CA ARG A 142 9.59 17.68 17.31
C ARG A 142 10.72 17.26 18.26
N SER A 143 11.47 16.22 17.92
CA SER A 143 12.56 15.73 18.76
C SER A 143 13.76 16.67 18.69
N ALA A 144 14.34 17.02 19.83
CA ALA A 144 15.64 17.70 19.91
C ALA A 144 16.83 16.75 19.63
N VAL A 145 16.57 15.44 19.45
CA VAL A 145 17.61 14.41 19.22
C VAL A 145 18.06 14.38 17.76
N VAL A 146 17.17 14.73 16.82
CA VAL A 146 17.49 14.80 15.38
C VAL A 146 16.83 16.06 14.82
N GLU A 147 17.62 16.94 14.22
CA GLU A 147 17.12 18.16 13.60
C GLU A 147 16.47 17.84 12.23
N VAL A 148 15.17 17.48 12.28
CA VAL A 148 14.40 17.04 11.11
C VAL A 148 14.30 18.13 10.02
N THR A 149 14.45 19.41 10.37
CA THR A 149 14.43 20.55 9.43
C THR A 149 15.56 20.53 8.41
N LEU A 150 16.70 19.92 8.76
CA LEU A 150 17.86 19.82 7.87
C LEU A 150 17.74 18.67 6.86
N LEU A 151 16.81 17.73 7.10
CA LEU A 151 16.60 16.61 6.19
C LEU A 151 15.82 17.04 4.94
N SER A 152 16.27 16.53 3.78
CA SER A 152 15.53 16.69 2.52
C SER A 152 14.09 16.17 2.66
N ALA A 153 13.16 16.71 1.86
CA ALA A 153 11.77 16.26 1.86
C ALA A 153 11.65 14.74 1.61
N TRP A 154 12.53 14.22 0.74
CA TRP A 154 12.62 12.80 0.46
C TRP A 154 12.99 11.98 1.71
N TRP A 155 14.05 12.36 2.45
CA TRP A 155 14.47 11.63 3.65
C TRP A 155 13.40 11.69 4.76
N ARG A 156 12.76 12.85 4.95
CA ARG A 156 11.66 12.99 5.90
C ARG A 156 10.51 12.05 5.58
N PHE A 157 10.10 11.99 4.32
CA PHE A 157 9.02 11.11 3.90
C PHE A 157 9.42 9.63 3.95
N THR A 158 10.63 9.27 3.50
CA THR A 158 11.15 7.89 3.59
C THR A 158 11.22 7.42 5.04
N TRP A 159 11.73 8.25 5.96
CA TRP A 159 11.84 7.91 7.38
C TRP A 159 10.45 7.80 8.04
N LEU A 160 9.52 8.72 7.73
CA LEU A 160 8.13 8.61 8.17
C LEU A 160 7.50 7.28 7.73
N VAL A 161 7.65 6.92 6.45
CA VAL A 161 7.10 5.66 5.92
C VAL A 161 7.77 4.46 6.56
N TRP A 162 9.10 4.48 6.67
CA TRP A 162 9.88 3.42 7.32
C TRP A 162 9.41 3.16 8.76
N SER A 163 9.30 4.22 9.56
CA SER A 163 8.89 4.12 10.97
C SER A 163 7.48 3.59 11.17
N SER A 164 6.65 3.60 10.12
CA SER A 164 5.31 3.01 10.15
C SER A 164 5.28 1.50 9.91
N ILE A 165 6.40 0.90 9.48
CA ILE A 165 6.51 -0.54 9.22
C ILE A 165 6.87 -1.25 10.53
N PRO A 166 6.09 -2.26 10.97
CA PRO A 166 6.40 -3.02 12.16
C PRO A 166 7.67 -3.86 11.96
N TRP A 167 8.45 -3.99 13.04
CA TRP A 167 9.60 -4.87 13.08
C TRP A 167 9.10 -6.30 13.35
N LEU A 168 9.82 -7.30 12.84
CA LEU A 168 9.52 -8.70 13.15
C LEU A 168 9.82 -8.98 14.63
N SER A 169 8.96 -9.77 15.26
CA SER A 169 9.09 -10.23 16.64
C SER A 169 9.81 -11.59 16.71
N ARG A 170 10.28 -11.96 17.90
CA ARG A 170 10.79 -13.31 18.20
C ARG A 170 9.74 -14.39 17.87
N ASP A 171 8.46 -14.10 18.12
CA ASP A 171 7.34 -15.01 17.90
C ASP A 171 7.05 -15.29 16.42
N ASP A 172 7.63 -14.48 15.51
CA ASP A 172 7.39 -14.68 14.08
C ASP A 172 8.09 -15.93 13.54
N GLY A 173 9.00 -16.55 14.30
CA GLY A 173 9.73 -17.77 13.95
C GLY A 173 11.05 -17.50 13.22
N VAL A 174 11.64 -16.34 13.50
CA VAL A 174 12.89 -15.84 12.91
C VAL A 174 14.11 -16.59 13.47
N ASP A 175 15.20 -16.68 12.69
CA ASP A 175 16.49 -17.14 13.20
C ASP A 175 17.00 -16.25 14.34
N ILE A 176 17.21 -16.87 15.51
CA ILE A 176 17.57 -16.22 16.77
C ILE A 176 18.86 -15.41 16.62
N VAL A 177 19.85 -15.92 15.88
CA VAL A 177 21.15 -15.25 15.69
C VAL A 177 20.98 -13.92 14.95
N HIS A 178 20.22 -13.93 13.86
CA HIS A 178 19.95 -12.73 13.06
C HIS A 178 19.09 -11.72 13.82
N PHE A 179 18.09 -12.20 14.56
CA PHE A 179 17.24 -11.37 15.40
C PHE A 179 18.05 -10.66 16.49
N GLN A 180 18.87 -11.41 17.25
CA GLN A 180 19.74 -10.86 18.29
C GLN A 180 20.73 -9.83 17.73
N THR A 181 21.44 -10.19 16.66
CA THR A 181 22.43 -9.31 16.04
C THR A 181 21.81 -7.98 15.59
N SER A 182 20.63 -8.04 14.97
CA SER A 182 19.94 -6.84 14.48
C SER A 182 19.52 -5.91 15.63
N LEU A 183 18.99 -6.45 16.73
CA LEU A 183 18.61 -5.64 17.89
C LEU A 183 19.81 -5.07 18.65
N LEU A 184 20.92 -5.82 18.74
CA LEU A 184 22.14 -5.34 19.41
C LEU A 184 22.84 -4.23 18.61
N GLN A 185 22.68 -4.21 17.27
CA GLN A 185 23.20 -3.18 16.38
C GLN A 185 22.24 -2.00 16.17
N ALA A 186 20.96 -2.15 16.53
CA ALA A 186 19.97 -1.09 16.41
C ALA A 186 20.28 0.09 17.35
N TYR A 187 19.82 1.28 16.97
CA TYR A 187 19.95 2.47 17.79
C TYR A 187 19.14 2.34 19.10
N GLY A 188 19.85 2.23 20.22
CA GLY A 188 19.26 1.86 21.51
C GLY A 188 18.51 2.99 22.22
N TRP A 189 18.83 4.26 21.94
CA TRP A 189 18.35 5.37 22.76
C TRP A 189 16.87 5.71 22.58
N SER A 190 16.34 5.52 21.37
CA SER A 190 14.97 5.89 21.01
C SER A 190 14.18 4.80 20.28
N SER A 191 14.54 3.53 20.41
CA SER A 191 13.85 2.43 19.71
C SER A 191 12.37 2.30 20.07
N THR A 192 11.58 1.76 19.14
CA THR A 192 10.17 1.38 19.34
C THR A 192 9.97 -0.11 19.56
N HIS A 193 11.04 -0.92 19.44
CA HIS A 193 10.93 -2.37 19.58
C HIS A 193 10.72 -2.75 21.05
N PRO A 194 9.74 -3.60 21.40
CA PRO A 194 9.42 -3.94 22.80
C PRO A 194 10.62 -4.41 23.62
N GLU A 195 11.49 -5.24 23.03
CA GLU A 195 12.70 -5.76 23.69
C GLU A 195 13.75 -4.67 24.01
N LEU A 196 13.71 -3.53 23.32
CA LEU A 196 14.62 -2.41 23.52
C LEU A 196 14.05 -1.32 24.45
N LEU A 197 12.81 -1.47 24.91
CA LEU A 197 12.15 -0.52 25.81
C LEU A 197 12.45 -0.87 27.27
N ILE A 198 12.64 0.14 28.12
CA ILE A 198 12.81 -0.02 29.57
C ILE A 198 11.47 0.08 30.31
N SER A 199 11.33 -0.70 31.37
CA SER A 199 10.17 -0.63 32.27
C SER A 199 10.30 0.55 33.23
N GLN A 200 9.25 1.36 33.33
CA GLN A 200 9.11 2.38 34.36
C GLN A 200 8.49 1.79 35.63
N SER A 201 8.56 2.53 36.74
CA SER A 201 8.02 2.13 38.04
C SER A 201 6.49 1.93 38.03
N ASP A 202 5.80 2.51 37.04
CA ASP A 202 4.37 2.35 36.78
C ASP A 202 4.03 1.15 35.87
N GLY A 203 5.04 0.36 35.45
CA GLY A 203 4.89 -0.76 34.53
C GLY A 203 4.85 -0.36 33.04
N ARG A 204 4.96 0.93 32.70
CA ARG A 204 4.96 1.39 31.31
C ARG A 204 6.32 1.16 30.65
N LEU A 205 6.30 0.62 29.43
CA LEU A 205 7.49 0.51 28.58
C LEU A 205 7.80 1.84 27.90
N THR A 206 9.03 2.31 28.03
CA THR A 206 9.49 3.57 27.41
C THR A 206 10.88 3.42 26.80
N PRO A 207 11.27 4.21 25.80
CA PRO A 207 12.64 4.21 25.30
C PRO A 207 13.61 4.78 26.36
N LEU A 208 14.93 4.59 26.19
CA LEU A 208 15.92 5.11 27.13
C LEU A 208 15.82 6.63 27.34
N PHE A 209 15.53 7.40 26.29
CA PHE A 209 15.26 8.84 26.38
C PHE A 209 13.88 9.21 26.96
N GLY A 210 13.00 8.22 27.18
CA GLY A 210 11.64 8.41 27.68
C GLY A 210 11.53 8.58 29.20
N LYS A 211 12.58 8.30 29.99
CA LYS A 211 12.59 8.52 31.45
C LYS A 211 12.53 10.02 31.77
N PRO A 212 11.55 10.52 32.54
CA PRO A 212 11.39 11.96 32.76
C PRO A 212 12.49 12.56 33.67
N GLY A 213 12.60 13.89 33.68
CA GLY A 213 13.42 14.64 34.64
C GLY A 213 14.92 14.60 34.38
N ALA A 214 15.71 14.66 35.46
CA ALA A 214 17.17 14.76 35.44
C ALA A 214 17.85 13.58 34.73
N THR A 215 17.24 12.39 34.78
CA THR A 215 17.71 11.18 34.11
C THR A 215 17.73 11.32 32.59
N ARG A 216 16.73 11.97 31.97
CA ARG A 216 16.74 12.25 30.52
C ARG A 216 17.84 13.24 30.14
N THR A 217 17.98 14.33 30.89
CA THR A 217 19.03 15.31 30.61
C THR A 217 20.43 14.70 30.74
N PHE A 218 20.62 13.80 31.71
CA PHE A 218 21.86 13.04 31.85
C PHE A 218 22.10 12.14 30.63
N ARG A 219 21.10 11.34 30.23
CA ARG A 219 21.21 10.42 29.09
C ARG A 219 21.48 11.10 27.76
N THR A 220 20.82 12.23 27.49
CA THR A 220 21.06 13.00 26.26
C THR A 220 22.50 13.52 26.22
N ARG A 221 23.00 14.06 27.34
CA ARG A 221 24.40 14.51 27.44
C ARG A 221 25.38 13.33 27.36
N PHE A 222 25.03 12.18 27.94
CA PHE A 222 25.84 10.97 27.88
C PHE A 222 25.97 10.49 26.44
N ALA A 223 24.85 10.34 25.73
CA ALA A 223 24.84 9.93 24.33
C ALA A 223 25.69 10.85 23.45
N SER A 224 25.61 12.18 23.65
CA SER A 224 26.41 13.13 22.88
C SER A 224 27.91 13.08 23.19
N ALA A 225 28.29 12.84 24.46
CA ALA A 225 29.69 12.87 24.90
C ALA A 225 30.41 11.54 24.70
N SER A 226 29.68 10.42 24.79
CA SER A 226 30.26 9.08 24.83
C SER A 226 30.34 8.40 23.45
N GLY A 227 29.52 8.82 22.49
CA GLY A 227 29.56 8.29 21.14
C GLY A 227 28.89 6.93 20.93
N PHE A 228 28.19 6.38 21.95
CA PHE A 228 27.57 5.06 21.86
C PHE A 228 26.24 5.12 21.13
N ARG A 229 26.03 4.21 20.17
CA ARG A 229 24.80 4.11 19.37
C ARG A 229 23.98 2.87 19.71
N SER A 230 24.64 1.74 19.93
CA SER A 230 23.99 0.43 20.06
C SER A 230 24.54 -0.36 21.24
N LEU A 231 23.85 -1.45 21.60
CA LEU A 231 24.28 -2.31 22.70
C LEU A 231 25.61 -3.00 22.38
N MET A 232 25.88 -3.30 21.11
CA MET A 232 27.16 -3.87 20.66
C MET A 232 28.37 -2.99 21.00
N ASP A 233 28.23 -1.68 21.06
CA ASP A 233 29.35 -0.78 21.37
C ASP A 233 29.87 -0.97 22.81
N PHE A 234 29.04 -1.55 23.70
CA PHE A 234 29.41 -1.90 25.07
C PHE A 234 29.99 -3.31 25.20
N VAL A 235 29.81 -4.18 24.19
CA VAL A 235 30.25 -5.57 24.25
C VAL A 235 31.74 -5.67 23.89
N GLU A 236 32.55 -6.09 24.84
CA GLU A 236 33.99 -6.33 24.64
C GLU A 236 34.22 -7.84 24.48
N GLY A 237 34.74 -8.29 23.33
CA GLY A 237 35.16 -9.68 23.13
C GLY A 237 34.05 -10.75 23.28
N ARG A 238 32.77 -10.36 23.27
CA ARG A 238 31.52 -11.13 23.50
C ARG A 238 30.97 -11.14 24.94
N SER A 239 31.60 -10.46 25.88
CA SER A 239 31.07 -10.30 27.24
C SER A 239 30.44 -8.92 27.46
N TRP A 240 29.31 -8.90 28.19
CA TRP A 240 28.75 -7.66 28.71
C TRP A 240 29.62 -7.13 29.86
N PRO A 241 29.93 -5.83 29.93
CA PRO A 241 30.84 -5.28 30.92
C PRO A 241 30.24 -5.40 32.33
N THR A 242 31.10 -5.52 33.35
CA THR A 242 30.64 -5.44 34.74
C THR A 242 30.27 -3.99 35.10
N VAL A 243 29.48 -3.79 36.15
CA VAL A 243 29.12 -2.45 36.65
C VAL A 243 30.39 -1.61 36.91
N THR A 244 31.43 -2.23 37.47
CA THR A 244 32.70 -1.58 37.80
C THR A 244 33.47 -1.17 36.56
N ASP A 245 33.52 -2.02 35.54
CA ASP A 245 34.21 -1.73 34.27
C ASP A 245 33.48 -0.66 33.46
N PHE A 246 32.15 -0.72 33.45
CA PHE A 246 31.32 0.29 32.81
C PHE A 246 31.54 1.67 33.45
N ILE A 247 31.46 1.75 34.78
CA ILE A 247 31.64 3.03 35.49
C ILE A 247 33.08 3.53 35.27
N SER A 248 34.10 2.70 35.48
CA SER A 248 35.51 3.13 35.35
C SER A 248 35.83 3.65 33.94
N ARG A 249 35.30 3.01 32.90
CA ARG A 249 35.42 3.44 31.49
C ARG A 249 34.87 4.84 31.26
N PHE A 250 33.73 5.20 31.86
CA PHE A 250 33.10 6.50 31.63
C PHE A 250 33.53 7.61 32.59
N LEU A 251 34.07 7.27 33.75
CA LEU A 251 34.64 8.24 34.67
C LEU A 251 35.93 8.88 34.11
N MET A 252 36.67 8.16 33.27
CA MET A 252 37.95 8.63 32.71
C MET A 252 37.82 9.34 31.35
N VAL A 253 36.79 9.03 30.57
CA VAL A 253 36.66 9.47 29.16
C VAL A 253 35.92 10.80 29.01
N ILE A 254 35.11 11.23 29.98
CA ILE A 254 34.32 12.46 29.90
C ILE A 254 34.86 13.51 30.90
N PRO A 255 35.91 14.27 30.54
CA PRO A 255 36.66 15.13 31.45
C PRO A 255 35.86 16.30 32.06
N ASP A 256 34.79 16.75 31.41
CA ASP A 256 34.00 17.93 31.83
C ASP A 256 32.86 17.61 32.83
N TRP A 257 32.77 16.38 33.33
CA TRP A 257 31.64 15.95 34.17
C TRP A 257 32.01 15.91 35.65
N SER A 258 31.74 16.99 36.39
CA SER A 258 31.95 17.04 37.84
C SER A 258 31.14 15.95 38.58
N LEU A 259 31.87 15.13 39.35
CA LEU A 259 31.55 13.74 39.69
C LEU A 259 30.49 13.48 40.79
N ARG A 260 30.11 14.46 41.61
CA ARG A 260 29.53 14.15 42.94
C ARG A 260 28.09 13.63 42.98
N HIS A 261 27.33 13.64 41.87
CA HIS A 261 25.93 13.16 41.85
C HIS A 261 25.59 12.30 40.62
N ARG A 262 26.59 11.84 39.86
CA ARG A 262 26.38 11.16 38.56
C ARG A 262 26.70 9.67 38.52
N VAL A 263 27.37 9.14 39.54
CA VAL A 263 27.59 7.68 39.68
C VAL A 263 26.26 6.94 39.84
N GLY A 264 25.29 7.54 40.55
CA GLY A 264 23.92 7.01 40.63
C GLY A 264 23.28 6.90 39.25
N TYR A 265 23.27 7.99 38.46
CA TYR A 265 22.73 7.96 37.10
C TYR A 265 23.46 7.01 36.14
N LEU A 266 24.79 6.82 36.29
CA LEU A 266 25.55 5.82 35.53
C LEU A 266 25.16 4.39 35.91
N ARG A 267 24.96 4.13 37.21
CA ARG A 267 24.49 2.83 37.70
C ARG A 267 23.07 2.54 37.21
N ASP A 268 22.16 3.52 37.32
CA ASP A 268 20.79 3.40 36.81
C ASP A 268 20.75 3.16 35.29
N LEU A 269 21.68 3.79 34.54
CA LEU A 269 21.82 3.57 33.11
C LEU A 269 22.36 2.16 32.82
N TYR A 270 23.35 1.70 33.58
CA TYR A 270 23.89 0.35 33.44
C TYR A 270 22.83 -0.73 33.72
N GLU A 271 22.04 -0.57 34.77
CA GLU A 271 20.95 -1.51 35.11
C GLU A 271 19.91 -1.57 34.00
N ASP A 272 19.49 -0.42 33.47
CA ASP A 272 18.57 -0.34 32.34
C ASP A 272 19.14 -1.01 31.07
N LEU A 273 20.39 -0.71 30.72
CA LEU A 273 21.06 -1.28 29.54
C LEU A 273 21.27 -2.79 29.68
N SER A 274 21.64 -3.24 30.88
CA SER A 274 21.80 -4.67 31.19
C SER A 274 20.47 -5.40 31.09
N SER A 275 19.38 -4.82 31.62
CA SER A 275 18.03 -5.37 31.51
C SER A 275 17.55 -5.50 30.05
N VAL A 276 17.88 -4.51 29.21
CA VAL A 276 17.61 -4.58 27.76
C VAL A 276 18.48 -5.67 27.12
N PHE A 277 19.78 -5.72 27.42
CA PHE A 277 20.70 -6.71 26.88
C PHE A 277 20.27 -8.15 27.21
N THR A 278 19.90 -8.43 28.46
CA THR A 278 19.43 -9.75 28.91
C THR A 278 18.08 -10.17 28.34
N ARG A 279 17.30 -9.23 27.77
CA ARG A 279 16.05 -9.55 27.08
C ARG A 279 16.29 -9.92 25.62
N VAL A 280 17.20 -9.19 24.98
CA VAL A 280 17.62 -9.47 23.61
C VAL A 280 18.37 -10.81 23.54
N VAL A 281 19.34 -11.00 24.42
CA VAL A 281 20.14 -12.21 24.56
C VAL A 281 19.41 -13.23 25.45
N ASP A 282 19.71 -14.53 25.34
CA ASP A 282 19.15 -15.54 26.25
C ASP A 282 19.54 -15.25 27.72
N PRO A 283 18.82 -15.80 28.72
CA PRO A 283 19.09 -15.56 30.15
C PRO A 283 20.53 -15.85 30.60
N ASN A 284 21.25 -16.66 29.83
CA ASN A 284 22.64 -17.04 30.08
C ASN A 284 23.65 -15.99 29.56
N GLY A 285 23.21 -14.91 28.90
CA GLY A 285 24.04 -13.79 28.45
C GLY A 285 24.94 -14.07 27.25
N SER A 286 24.81 -15.24 26.61
CA SER A 286 25.63 -15.65 25.47
C SER A 286 25.06 -15.12 24.15
N VAL A 287 25.82 -14.29 23.43
CA VAL A 287 25.54 -13.94 22.03
C VAL A 287 25.71 -15.21 21.18
N HIS A 288 24.62 -15.68 20.56
CA HIS A 288 24.66 -16.91 19.76
C HIS A 288 25.34 -16.67 18.41
N GLY A 289 26.30 -17.53 18.08
CA GLY A 289 26.89 -17.62 16.73
C GLY A 289 27.85 -16.49 16.32
N PRO A 290 28.48 -16.60 15.14
CA PRO A 290 29.24 -15.51 14.54
C PRO A 290 28.28 -14.37 14.18
N CYS A 291 28.60 -13.15 14.61
CA CYS A 291 27.85 -11.94 14.24
C CYS A 291 28.00 -11.72 12.73
N PRO A 292 26.96 -11.95 11.91
CA PRO A 292 27.05 -11.63 10.50
C PRO A 292 27.19 -10.10 10.37
N ALA A 293 28.02 -9.64 9.43
CA ALA A 293 28.16 -8.23 9.10
C ALA A 293 26.90 -7.73 8.35
N LEU A 294 25.74 -7.76 9.01
CA LEU A 294 24.57 -7.04 8.52
C LEU A 294 24.74 -5.55 8.81
N PRO A 295 24.23 -4.67 7.93
CA PRO A 295 24.06 -3.27 8.29
C PRO A 295 23.09 -3.19 9.48
N GLY A 296 23.34 -2.27 10.43
CA GLY A 296 22.58 -2.08 11.68
C GLY A 296 21.14 -1.58 11.46
N LEU A 297 20.38 -2.37 10.74
CA LEU A 297 19.04 -2.08 10.27
C LEU A 297 18.01 -2.79 11.14
N PRO A 298 16.83 -2.18 11.30
CA PRO A 298 15.66 -2.86 11.80
C PRO A 298 15.38 -4.15 11.03
N PHE A 299 15.05 -5.20 11.76
CA PHE A 299 14.73 -6.51 11.21
C PHE A 299 13.32 -6.49 10.59
N ILE A 300 13.23 -6.00 9.35
CA ILE A 300 11.98 -5.86 8.59
C ILE A 300 11.97 -6.88 7.45
N GLY A 301 10.87 -7.63 7.34
CA GLY A 301 10.72 -8.65 6.32
C GLY A 301 9.32 -9.24 6.25
N VAL A 302 9.13 -10.14 5.27
CA VAL A 302 7.87 -10.86 5.07
C VAL A 302 8.10 -12.35 5.34
N LYS A 303 7.16 -12.97 6.04
CA LYS A 303 7.14 -14.40 6.30
C LYS A 303 6.65 -15.17 5.07
N ARG A 304 7.44 -16.12 4.59
CA ARG A 304 7.02 -17.15 3.63
C ARG A 304 6.78 -18.48 4.37
N PRO A 305 6.05 -19.45 3.80
CA PRO A 305 5.75 -20.73 4.46
C PRO A 305 6.97 -21.53 4.93
N ARG A 306 8.16 -21.32 4.34
CA ARG A 306 9.40 -22.06 4.63
C ARG A 306 10.63 -21.19 4.85
N SER A 307 10.50 -19.86 4.77
CA SER A 307 11.64 -18.93 4.91
C SER A 307 11.18 -17.52 5.22
N PHE A 308 12.13 -16.66 5.60
CA PHE A 308 11.92 -15.22 5.67
C PHE A 308 12.66 -14.55 4.53
N VAL A 309 12.06 -13.49 4.01
CA VAL A 309 12.76 -12.57 3.12
C VAL A 309 12.86 -11.24 3.84
N LEU A 310 14.09 -10.75 3.97
CA LEU A 310 14.41 -9.54 4.68
C LEU A 310 14.73 -8.43 3.68
N LEU A 311 14.53 -7.19 4.10
CA LEU A 311 15.07 -6.06 3.38
C LEU A 311 16.63 -6.16 3.34
N PRO A 312 17.31 -5.88 2.22
CA PRO A 312 16.86 -5.29 0.96
C PRO A 312 16.39 -6.25 -0.13
N THR A 313 16.28 -7.56 0.12
CA THR A 313 15.99 -8.55 -0.94
C THR A 313 14.50 -8.72 -1.28
N LEU A 314 13.62 -7.98 -0.62
CA LEU A 314 12.17 -8.02 -0.87
C LEU A 314 11.80 -7.63 -2.30
N THR A 315 10.88 -8.38 -2.88
CA THR A 315 10.29 -8.08 -4.20
C THR A 315 9.31 -6.91 -4.13
N LYS A 316 8.94 -6.36 -5.30
CA LYS A 316 7.93 -5.29 -5.41
C LYS A 316 6.60 -5.64 -4.73
N PHE A 317 6.16 -6.88 -4.85
CA PHE A 317 4.89 -7.32 -4.27
C PHE A 317 4.96 -7.45 -2.75
N GLU A 318 6.08 -7.94 -2.22
CA GLU A 318 6.30 -8.07 -0.78
C GLU A 318 6.40 -6.70 -0.10
N VAL A 319 7.05 -5.71 -0.75
CA VAL A 319 7.06 -4.32 -0.24
C VAL A 319 5.65 -3.73 -0.18
N LEU A 320 4.79 -4.02 -1.17
CA LEU A 320 3.40 -3.57 -1.14
C LEU A 320 2.59 -4.27 -0.03
N ASP A 321 2.90 -5.53 0.25
CA ASP A 321 2.26 -6.30 1.31
C ASP A 321 2.64 -5.75 2.70
N LEU A 322 3.93 -5.43 2.91
CA LEU A 322 4.42 -4.79 4.14
C LEU A 322 3.72 -3.46 4.48
N LEU A 323 3.41 -2.67 3.46
CA LEU A 323 2.74 -1.39 3.62
C LEU A 323 1.22 -1.52 3.82
N GLY A 324 0.72 -2.76 3.86
CA GLY A 324 -0.67 -3.11 4.04
C GLY A 324 -1.45 -3.04 2.73
N LEU A 325 -1.90 -4.19 2.24
CA LEU A 325 -3.00 -4.23 1.30
C LEU A 325 -4.30 -3.81 2.02
N PRO A 326 -5.14 -2.97 1.41
CA PRO A 326 -6.37 -2.56 2.06
C PRO A 326 -7.29 -3.76 2.30
N ASN A 327 -7.63 -4.01 3.56
CA ASN A 327 -8.65 -4.97 3.93
C ASN A 327 -9.99 -4.55 3.33
N PHE A 328 -10.60 -5.47 2.59
CA PHE A 328 -11.89 -5.29 1.97
C PHE A 328 -12.90 -6.24 2.60
N PRO A 329 -14.00 -5.74 3.16
CA PRO A 329 -15.01 -6.61 3.75
C PRO A 329 -15.77 -7.34 2.62
N LEU A 330 -15.78 -8.67 2.67
CA LEU A 330 -16.40 -9.56 1.68
C LEU A 330 -17.87 -9.21 1.34
N ARG A 331 -18.62 -8.71 2.33
CA ARG A 331 -20.00 -8.24 2.18
C ARG A 331 -20.18 -7.10 1.17
N ASP A 332 -19.10 -6.36 0.89
CA ASP A 332 -19.13 -5.25 -0.05
C ASP A 332 -18.87 -5.70 -1.50
N HIS A 333 -18.54 -6.98 -1.73
CA HIS A 333 -18.22 -7.50 -3.04
C HIS A 333 -19.47 -7.65 -3.93
N PRO A 334 -19.50 -7.16 -5.18
CA PRO A 334 -20.67 -7.30 -6.05
C PRO A 334 -21.08 -8.76 -6.30
N ILE A 335 -20.07 -9.64 -6.49
CA ILE A 335 -20.27 -11.09 -6.70
C ILE A 335 -20.87 -11.77 -5.46
N SER A 336 -20.57 -11.29 -4.24
CA SER A 336 -21.16 -11.91 -3.03
C SER A 336 -22.67 -11.69 -2.93
N HIS A 337 -23.22 -10.71 -3.65
CA HIS A 337 -24.66 -10.54 -3.79
C HIS A 337 -25.30 -11.41 -4.87
N HIS A 338 -24.51 -12.11 -5.69
CA HIS A 338 -25.01 -13.02 -6.72
C HIS A 338 -25.02 -14.49 -6.25
N VAL A 339 -24.16 -14.84 -5.29
CA VAL A 339 -23.97 -16.22 -4.82
C VAL A 339 -24.20 -16.30 -3.31
N LYS A 340 -25.07 -17.21 -2.85
CA LYS A 340 -25.29 -17.47 -1.42
C LYS A 340 -24.05 -18.16 -0.82
N ASN A 341 -23.70 -17.86 0.43
CA ASN A 341 -22.54 -18.44 1.14
C ASN A 341 -21.18 -18.21 0.45
N THR A 342 -20.98 -17.01 -0.12
CA THR A 342 -19.73 -16.64 -0.79
C THR A 342 -18.57 -16.52 0.21
N THR A 343 -17.43 -17.13 -0.09
CA THR A 343 -16.11 -16.93 0.57
C THR A 343 -15.14 -16.18 -0.36
N MET A 344 -14.00 -15.70 0.15
CA MET A 344 -12.98 -15.05 -0.72
C MET A 344 -12.43 -15.99 -1.79
N ASP A 345 -12.29 -17.29 -1.49
CA ASP A 345 -11.81 -18.29 -2.44
C ASP A 345 -12.83 -18.52 -3.57
N THR A 346 -14.11 -18.64 -3.23
CA THR A 346 -15.17 -18.76 -4.26
C THR A 346 -15.21 -17.55 -5.21
N ILE A 347 -14.91 -16.34 -4.72
CA ILE A 347 -14.78 -15.16 -5.57
C ILE A 347 -13.57 -15.30 -6.48
N ALA A 348 -12.41 -15.70 -5.95
CA ALA A 348 -11.20 -15.89 -6.73
C ALA A 348 -11.41 -16.91 -7.86
N ASP A 349 -12.05 -18.05 -7.56
CA ASP A 349 -12.39 -19.09 -8.53
C ASP A 349 -13.37 -18.58 -9.59
N THR A 350 -14.42 -17.87 -9.18
CA THR A 350 -15.38 -17.25 -10.10
C THR A 350 -14.71 -16.25 -11.03
N VAL A 351 -13.81 -15.42 -10.50
CA VAL A 351 -13.06 -14.44 -11.28
C VAL A 351 -12.10 -15.12 -12.24
N LEU A 352 -11.47 -16.21 -11.84
CA LEU A 352 -10.60 -17.02 -12.69
C LEU A 352 -11.39 -17.64 -13.84
N ALA A 353 -12.54 -18.26 -13.56
CA ALA A 353 -13.43 -18.82 -14.57
C ALA A 353 -13.91 -17.74 -15.57
N LEU A 354 -14.34 -16.58 -15.06
CA LEU A 354 -14.72 -15.44 -15.91
C LEU A 354 -13.54 -14.91 -16.74
N LYS A 355 -12.31 -14.94 -16.22
CA LYS A 355 -11.12 -14.54 -16.96
C LYS A 355 -10.87 -15.48 -18.13
N THR A 356 -10.99 -16.79 -17.94
CA THR A 356 -10.85 -17.79 -19.01
C THR A 356 -11.91 -17.60 -20.09
N LEU A 357 -13.19 -17.45 -19.71
CA LEU A 357 -14.28 -17.21 -20.67
C LEU A 357 -14.07 -15.93 -21.49
N ARG A 358 -13.55 -14.87 -20.86
CA ARG A 358 -13.26 -13.59 -21.53
C ARG A 358 -12.13 -13.66 -22.55
N GLN A 359 -11.30 -14.68 -22.53
CA GLN A 359 -10.24 -14.85 -23.54
C GLN A 359 -10.81 -15.30 -24.89
N VAL A 360 -12.02 -15.89 -24.90
CA VAL A 360 -12.63 -16.48 -26.09
C VAL A 360 -13.67 -15.55 -26.73
N VAL A 361 -14.21 -14.59 -25.96
CA VAL A 361 -15.25 -13.66 -26.45
C VAL A 361 -14.69 -12.32 -26.93
N LEU A 362 -15.39 -11.66 -27.87
CA LEU A 362 -15.00 -10.32 -28.33
C LEU A 362 -14.94 -9.32 -27.15
N PRO A 363 -14.05 -8.31 -27.20
CA PRO A 363 -13.83 -7.37 -26.10
C PRO A 363 -15.08 -6.64 -25.60
N ILE A 364 -16.06 -6.39 -26.47
CA ILE A 364 -17.33 -5.74 -26.12
C ILE A 364 -18.21 -6.68 -25.27
N TYR A 365 -18.28 -7.96 -25.62
CA TYR A 365 -19.00 -8.96 -24.82
C TYR A 365 -18.29 -9.20 -23.48
N ALA A 366 -16.96 -9.27 -23.49
CA ALA A 366 -16.18 -9.38 -22.25
C ALA A 366 -16.45 -8.19 -21.30
N ASP A 367 -16.57 -6.97 -21.83
CA ASP A 367 -16.92 -5.77 -21.06
C ASP A 367 -18.36 -5.83 -20.51
N PHE A 368 -19.31 -6.30 -21.32
CA PHE A 368 -20.69 -6.51 -20.88
C PHE A 368 -20.78 -7.53 -19.74
N HIS A 369 -20.17 -8.72 -19.90
CA HIS A 369 -20.11 -9.74 -18.84
C HIS A 369 -19.44 -9.21 -17.56
N PHE A 370 -18.38 -8.40 -17.70
CA PHE A 370 -17.75 -7.74 -16.56
C PHE A 370 -18.69 -6.79 -15.84
N ARG A 371 -19.38 -5.90 -16.57
CA ARG A 371 -20.34 -4.98 -15.96
C ARG A 371 -21.49 -5.72 -15.29
N LEU A 372 -21.98 -6.79 -15.89
CA LEU A 372 -23.04 -7.62 -15.29
C LEU A 372 -22.57 -8.26 -13.98
N GLY A 373 -21.42 -8.96 -13.98
CA GLY A 373 -20.89 -9.64 -12.79
C GLY A 373 -20.48 -8.71 -11.65
N TRP A 374 -20.12 -7.45 -11.96
CA TRP A 374 -19.77 -6.43 -10.96
C TRP A 374 -20.92 -5.48 -10.60
N LYS A 375 -22.16 -5.77 -11.05
CA LYS A 375 -23.34 -4.89 -10.87
C LYS A 375 -23.05 -3.45 -11.29
N LEU A 376 -22.41 -3.25 -12.44
CA LEU A 376 -22.07 -1.94 -13.03
C LEU A 376 -23.00 -1.53 -14.17
N LEU A 377 -24.02 -2.34 -14.48
CA LEU A 377 -25.04 -1.92 -15.43
C LEU A 377 -25.83 -0.75 -14.83
N PRO A 378 -26.13 0.30 -15.62
CA PRO A 378 -26.85 1.48 -15.15
C PRO A 378 -28.36 1.23 -15.14
N THR A 379 -28.80 0.17 -14.47
CA THR A 379 -30.22 -0.17 -14.36
C THR A 379 -30.94 0.83 -13.46
N ARG A 380 -32.16 1.24 -13.84
CA ARG A 380 -32.92 2.27 -13.12
C ARG A 380 -33.26 1.87 -11.67
N SER A 381 -33.39 0.57 -11.39
CA SER A 381 -33.58 0.05 -10.02
C SER A 381 -32.51 0.48 -9.01
N ARG A 382 -31.31 0.83 -9.47
CA ARG A 382 -30.21 1.31 -8.60
C ARG A 382 -30.42 2.71 -8.05
N PHE A 383 -31.34 3.47 -8.65
CA PHE A 383 -31.71 4.81 -8.22
C PHE A 383 -33.00 4.78 -7.39
N SER A 384 -33.21 3.73 -6.61
CA SER A 384 -34.40 3.56 -5.77
C SER A 384 -34.63 4.72 -4.79
N PHE A 385 -33.59 5.45 -4.40
CA PHE A 385 -33.69 6.67 -3.60
C PHE A 385 -34.43 7.82 -4.31
N LEU A 386 -34.61 7.75 -5.63
CA LEU A 386 -35.42 8.69 -6.41
C LEU A 386 -36.93 8.35 -6.40
N ARG A 387 -37.34 7.21 -5.82
CA ARG A 387 -38.77 6.82 -5.74
C ARG A 387 -39.67 7.87 -5.12
N GLY A 388 -39.15 8.67 -4.18
CA GLY A 388 -39.93 9.72 -3.52
C GLY A 388 -40.22 10.94 -4.41
N LEU A 389 -39.55 11.07 -5.56
CA LEU A 389 -39.70 12.20 -6.48
C LEU A 389 -40.49 11.82 -7.74
N ASP A 390 -40.29 10.60 -8.26
CA ASP A 390 -41.03 10.08 -9.41
C ASP A 390 -40.98 8.54 -9.41
N MET A 391 -42.17 7.91 -9.39
CA MET A 391 -42.30 6.45 -9.45
C MET A 391 -41.90 5.88 -10.81
N SER A 392 -41.97 6.67 -11.89
CA SER A 392 -41.56 6.26 -13.25
C SER A 392 -40.04 6.14 -13.40
N GLY A 393 -39.28 6.79 -12.51
CA GLY A 393 -37.81 6.87 -12.57
C GLY A 393 -37.08 5.54 -12.37
N ILE A 394 -37.76 4.50 -11.84
CA ILE A 394 -37.21 3.17 -11.61
C ILE A 394 -37.75 2.08 -12.55
N ASN A 395 -38.81 2.38 -13.29
CA ASN A 395 -39.46 1.45 -14.21
C ASN A 395 -38.67 1.34 -15.51
N CYS A 396 -38.90 0.26 -16.24
CA CYS A 396 -38.29 -0.01 -17.53
C CYS A 396 -38.41 1.19 -18.48
N ALA A 397 -37.36 1.44 -19.26
CA ALA A 397 -37.37 2.54 -20.24
C ALA A 397 -38.35 2.31 -21.41
N TYR A 398 -38.79 1.08 -21.64
CA TYR A 398 -39.77 0.78 -22.68
C TYR A 398 -41.17 1.20 -22.22
N THR A 399 -41.84 2.04 -23.01
CA THR A 399 -43.19 2.56 -22.71
C THR A 399 -44.26 1.48 -22.56
N SER A 400 -44.04 0.30 -23.14
CA SER A 400 -44.91 -0.87 -23.02
C SER A 400 -44.63 -1.75 -21.80
N CYS A 401 -43.74 -1.33 -20.89
CA CYS A 401 -43.33 -2.13 -19.75
C CYS A 401 -43.23 -1.30 -18.47
N GLU A 402 -44.10 -1.59 -17.50
CA GLU A 402 -44.14 -0.90 -16.20
C GLU A 402 -43.32 -1.59 -15.10
N ALA A 403 -42.63 -2.69 -15.43
CA ALA A 403 -41.83 -3.43 -14.46
C ALA A 403 -40.59 -2.64 -14.03
N VAL A 404 -40.12 -2.88 -12.80
CA VAL A 404 -38.88 -2.28 -12.29
C VAL A 404 -37.68 -2.75 -13.12
N GLU A 405 -36.85 -1.82 -13.57
CA GLU A 405 -35.71 -2.12 -14.42
C GLU A 405 -34.55 -2.72 -13.59
N THR A 406 -34.55 -4.04 -13.43
CA THR A 406 -33.46 -4.82 -12.85
C THR A 406 -32.58 -5.44 -13.94
N ASP A 407 -31.38 -5.91 -13.59
CA ASP A 407 -30.50 -6.61 -14.55
C ASP A 407 -31.19 -7.84 -15.15
N ARG A 408 -31.94 -8.58 -14.32
CA ARG A 408 -32.71 -9.75 -14.74
C ARG A 408 -33.87 -9.36 -15.66
N HIS A 409 -34.57 -8.28 -15.35
CA HIS A 409 -35.64 -7.77 -16.19
C HIS A 409 -35.12 -7.37 -17.58
N LEU A 410 -34.10 -6.51 -17.62
CA LEU A 410 -33.56 -5.95 -18.85
C LEU A 410 -32.99 -7.03 -19.77
N LEU A 411 -32.43 -8.11 -19.20
CA LEU A 411 -31.81 -9.18 -19.99
C LEU A 411 -32.75 -10.32 -20.33
N PHE A 412 -33.72 -10.68 -19.49
CA PHE A 412 -34.47 -11.93 -19.68
C PHE A 412 -35.99 -11.79 -19.61
N GLU A 413 -36.51 -10.88 -18.78
CA GLU A 413 -37.96 -10.87 -18.48
C GLU A 413 -38.74 -9.84 -19.30
N CYS A 414 -38.08 -8.76 -19.73
CA CYS A 414 -38.67 -7.71 -20.52
C CYS A 414 -39.20 -8.26 -21.86
N PRO A 415 -40.42 -7.90 -22.31
CA PRO A 415 -41.00 -8.46 -23.53
C PRO A 415 -40.10 -8.35 -24.78
N PRO A 416 -39.44 -7.20 -25.06
CA PRO A 416 -38.46 -7.10 -26.15
C PRO A 416 -37.27 -8.06 -26.00
N ALA A 417 -36.76 -8.21 -24.77
CA ALA A 417 -35.64 -9.10 -24.47
C ALA A 417 -36.03 -10.57 -24.68
N LYS A 418 -37.22 -10.98 -24.23
CA LYS A 418 -37.75 -12.34 -24.46
C LYS A 418 -37.85 -12.66 -25.96
N THR A 419 -38.39 -11.73 -26.75
CA THR A 419 -38.49 -11.90 -28.21
C THR A 419 -37.13 -12.06 -28.85
N LEU A 420 -36.16 -11.21 -28.48
CA LEU A 420 -34.79 -11.28 -28.98
C LEU A 420 -34.13 -12.62 -28.64
N TRP A 421 -34.21 -13.08 -27.38
CA TRP A 421 -33.66 -14.37 -26.98
C TRP A 421 -34.36 -15.54 -27.65
N GLY A 422 -35.66 -15.46 -27.91
CA GLY A 422 -36.39 -16.46 -28.69
C GLY A 422 -35.90 -16.56 -30.14
N LEU A 423 -35.50 -15.44 -30.76
CA LEU A 423 -34.87 -15.43 -32.07
C LEU A 423 -33.45 -16.00 -32.03
N CYS A 424 -32.63 -15.58 -31.06
CA CYS A 424 -31.28 -16.09 -30.87
C CYS A 424 -31.25 -17.59 -30.60
N ARG A 425 -32.15 -18.08 -29.73
CA ARG A 425 -32.27 -19.50 -29.38
C ARG A 425 -32.61 -20.34 -30.61
N ARG A 426 -33.64 -19.96 -31.36
CA ARG A 426 -34.02 -20.66 -32.61
C ARG A 426 -32.85 -20.75 -33.59
N ARG A 427 -32.11 -19.64 -33.78
CA ARG A 427 -30.93 -19.65 -34.65
C ARG A 427 -29.78 -20.52 -34.14
N LEU A 428 -29.56 -20.54 -32.82
CA LEU A 428 -28.55 -21.40 -32.20
C LEU A 428 -28.92 -22.89 -32.31
N GLU A 429 -30.20 -23.23 -32.15
CA GLU A 429 -30.73 -24.58 -32.34
C GLU A 429 -30.54 -25.02 -33.80
N CYS A 430 -30.93 -24.20 -34.79
CA CYS A 430 -30.68 -24.49 -36.21
C CYS A 430 -29.18 -24.63 -36.55
N PHE A 431 -28.31 -23.84 -35.91
CA PHE A 431 -26.86 -23.93 -36.10
C PHE A 431 -26.29 -25.24 -35.51
N HIS A 432 -26.77 -25.65 -34.34
CA HIS A 432 -26.35 -26.88 -33.68
C HIS A 432 -26.80 -28.13 -34.47
N ASP A 433 -28.00 -28.07 -35.04
CA ASP A 433 -28.58 -29.14 -35.87
C ASP A 433 -28.06 -29.14 -37.32
N ARG A 434 -27.06 -28.30 -37.65
CA ARG A 434 -26.45 -28.15 -39.00
C ARG A 434 -27.44 -27.86 -40.14
N THR A 435 -28.57 -27.21 -39.85
CA THR A 435 -29.65 -26.97 -40.83
C THR A 435 -29.58 -25.59 -41.50
N ILE A 436 -28.49 -24.83 -41.35
CA ILE A 436 -28.38 -23.48 -41.93
C ILE A 436 -27.63 -23.51 -43.25
N ASP A 437 -28.37 -23.22 -44.34
CA ASP A 437 -27.81 -22.80 -45.62
C ASP A 437 -27.59 -21.28 -45.58
N VAL A 438 -26.35 -20.84 -45.39
CA VAL A 438 -25.98 -19.44 -45.06
C VAL A 438 -26.31 -18.43 -46.18
N ALA A 439 -26.69 -18.91 -47.37
CA ALA A 439 -26.95 -18.06 -48.54
C ALA A 439 -28.38 -17.46 -48.59
N ASN A 440 -29.39 -18.07 -47.96
CA ASN A 440 -30.80 -17.74 -48.27
C ASN A 440 -31.57 -16.97 -47.19
N ASP A 441 -31.05 -16.87 -45.95
CA ASP A 441 -31.83 -16.36 -44.81
C ASP A 441 -31.29 -15.06 -44.15
N LEU A 442 -30.47 -14.29 -44.87
CA LEU A 442 -30.19 -12.92 -44.47
C LEU A 442 -31.41 -12.04 -44.82
N PRO A 443 -31.98 -11.27 -43.87
CA PRO A 443 -32.93 -10.23 -44.25
C PRO A 443 -32.22 -9.25 -45.19
N PRO A 444 -32.88 -8.77 -46.25
CA PRO A 444 -32.28 -7.80 -47.16
C PRO A 444 -31.87 -6.55 -46.36
N PRO A 445 -30.76 -5.88 -46.75
CA PRO A 445 -30.34 -4.66 -46.10
C PRO A 445 -31.49 -3.65 -46.11
N ALA A 446 -31.70 -2.98 -44.98
CA ALA A 446 -32.70 -1.93 -44.84
C ALA A 446 -32.36 -0.74 -45.76
N SER A 447 -32.80 -0.80 -47.00
CA SER A 447 -32.81 0.30 -47.95
C SER A 447 -34.22 0.44 -48.54
N SER A 448 -35.12 1.06 -47.76
CA SER A 448 -36.29 1.84 -48.24
C SER A 448 -37.25 2.15 -47.08
N MET A 449 -36.81 2.94 -46.10
CA MET A 449 -37.75 3.86 -45.44
C MET A 449 -37.46 5.24 -46.02
N GLY A 450 -38.46 5.79 -46.71
CA GLY A 450 -38.36 6.98 -47.54
C GLY A 450 -37.72 8.16 -46.83
N ALA A 451 -36.59 8.60 -47.37
CA ALA A 451 -36.15 9.98 -47.22
C ALA A 451 -37.05 10.86 -48.10
N THR A 452 -38.17 11.32 -47.56
CA THR A 452 -38.80 12.54 -48.06
C THR A 452 -37.87 13.70 -47.69
N SER A 453 -36.95 14.03 -48.59
CA SER A 453 -36.13 15.23 -48.49
C SER A 453 -37.01 16.46 -48.75
N SER A 454 -37.58 17.00 -47.70
CA SER A 454 -38.04 18.40 -47.69
C SER A 454 -36.79 19.29 -47.74
N ARG A 455 -36.50 19.84 -48.91
CA ARG A 455 -35.59 20.98 -49.08
C ARG A 455 -36.07 22.14 -48.19
N ARG A 456 -35.25 22.60 -47.25
CA ARG A 456 -35.20 24.01 -46.85
C ARG A 456 -33.76 24.48 -46.75
N HIS A 457 -33.47 25.48 -47.58
CA HIS A 457 -32.32 26.39 -47.52
C HIS A 457 -32.31 27.23 -46.25
N GLY A 458 -31.12 27.77 -45.93
CA GLY A 458 -30.87 28.89 -45.01
C GLY A 458 -29.78 28.53 -43.98
N ASN A 459 -28.49 28.78 -44.25
CA ASN A 459 -27.74 30.06 -44.16
C ASN A 459 -27.39 30.48 -42.71
N TYR A 460 -26.07 30.56 -42.49
CA TYR A 460 -25.29 31.10 -41.36
C TYR A 460 -25.17 30.28 -40.08
#